data_AF-A0AAW2YWT8-F1
#
_entry.id   AF-A0AAW2YWT8-F1
#
_cell.length_a   1.000
_cell.length_b   1.000
_cell.length_c   1.000
_cell.angle_alpha   90.00
_cell.angle_beta   90.00
_cell.angle_gamma   90.00
#
_symmetry.space_group_name_H-M   'P 1'
#
loop_
_entity.id
_entity.type
_entity.pdbx_description
1 polymer ?
#
loop_
_entity_poly.entity_id
_entity_poly.type
_entity_poly.pdbx_seq_one_letter_code
_entity_poly.pdbx_strand_id
1 'polypeptide(L)'
;METTSTIENITTNVSTQALILTPYSALPTVILISNIASLFGALYILIHIGIIYFKVPEKHRVFSKHHHTLSMYCVSCIITCSVLVIFSTLDTKNPENLRLCIAQGALQTLLNMFVNFWSTMFILNVLIQIILSWGSWGGEKVDAILVLIYHVVSWGTPVVLMTILLTRPGVIAYSGGWCWISKDYPELRFGLFYGWAIAGFLLQFLSLILIVKNESRS
;
A
#
# COMPACT_ATOMS: atom_id res chain seq x y z
N MET A 1 12.06 -22.64 -62.46
CA MET A 1 12.32 -21.23 -62.10
C MET A 1 11.15 -20.78 -61.23
N GLU A 2 11.07 -21.24 -59.98
CA GLU A 2 9.96 -20.92 -59.06
C GLU A 2 10.23 -21.48 -57.64
N THR A 3 11.32 -21.05 -57.00
CA THR A 3 11.61 -21.44 -55.60
C THR A 3 12.24 -20.31 -54.76
N THR A 4 12.18 -19.08 -55.23
CA THR A 4 12.88 -17.95 -54.58
C THR A 4 11.95 -16.92 -53.94
N SER A 5 10.62 -17.02 -54.09
CA SER A 5 9.67 -16.00 -53.59
C SER A 5 9.01 -16.32 -52.25
N THR A 6 9.15 -17.53 -51.71
CA THR A 6 8.44 -17.94 -50.48
C THR A 6 9.24 -17.67 -49.19
N ILE A 7 10.56 -17.48 -49.29
CA ILE A 7 11.42 -17.32 -48.10
C ILE A 7 11.46 -15.85 -47.61
N GLU A 8 11.35 -14.86 -48.50
CA GLU A 8 11.36 -13.43 -48.10
C GLU A 8 10.10 -12.98 -47.36
N ASN A 9 8.97 -13.67 -47.52
CA ASN A 9 7.72 -13.35 -46.83
C ASN A 9 7.62 -13.92 -45.40
N ILE A 10 8.54 -14.82 -45.00
CA ILE A 10 8.56 -15.39 -43.65
C ILE A 10 9.50 -14.58 -42.74
N THR A 11 10.63 -14.09 -43.26
CA THR A 11 11.61 -13.31 -42.48
C THR A 11 11.13 -11.90 -42.14
N THR A 12 10.26 -11.31 -42.95
CA THR A 12 9.68 -9.97 -42.70
C THR A 12 8.58 -9.99 -41.62
N ASN A 13 7.83 -11.10 -41.47
CA ASN A 13 6.81 -11.23 -40.42
C ASN A 13 7.38 -11.60 -39.04
N VAL A 14 8.53 -12.27 -38.96
CA VAL A 14 9.16 -12.65 -37.69
C VAL A 14 9.87 -11.46 -37.04
N SER A 15 10.39 -10.52 -37.83
CA SER A 15 11.12 -9.36 -37.34
C SER A 15 10.23 -8.21 -36.84
N THR A 16 8.97 -8.10 -37.30
CA THR A 16 8.01 -7.12 -36.78
C THR A 16 7.25 -7.60 -35.54
N GLN A 17 7.15 -8.93 -35.31
CA GLN A 17 6.57 -9.47 -34.08
C GLN A 17 7.54 -9.47 -32.89
N ALA A 18 8.85 -9.41 -33.14
CA ALA A 18 9.88 -9.39 -32.08
C ALA A 18 10.09 -8.02 -31.42
N LEU A 19 9.52 -6.93 -31.98
CA LEU A 19 9.67 -5.56 -31.48
C LEU A 19 8.35 -4.91 -31.06
N ILE A 20 7.32 -5.71 -30.78
CA ILE A 20 6.23 -5.28 -29.92
C ILE A 20 6.48 -5.95 -28.57
N LEU A 21 7.48 -5.43 -27.85
CA LEU A 21 7.55 -5.57 -26.40
C LEU A 21 6.23 -5.01 -25.86
N THR A 22 5.24 -5.89 -25.72
CA THR A 22 3.95 -5.51 -25.17
C THR A 22 4.22 -4.85 -23.82
N PRO A 23 3.70 -3.63 -23.55
CA PRO A 23 3.95 -2.92 -22.28
C PRO A 23 3.54 -3.74 -21.03
N TYR A 24 2.81 -4.84 -21.23
CA TYR A 24 2.40 -5.80 -20.21
C TYR A 24 3.49 -6.77 -19.74
N SER A 25 4.57 -7.01 -20.50
CA SER A 25 5.62 -7.96 -20.08
C SER A 25 6.55 -7.39 -19.01
N ALA A 26 6.71 -6.06 -18.97
CA ALA A 26 7.55 -5.37 -17.98
C ALA A 26 6.82 -5.14 -16.64
N LEU A 27 5.48 -5.13 -16.63
CA LEU A 27 4.69 -4.75 -15.47
C LEU A 27 4.96 -5.60 -14.21
N PRO A 28 5.05 -6.95 -14.28
CA PRO A 28 5.38 -7.76 -13.10
C PRO A 28 6.77 -7.45 -12.52
N THR A 29 7.75 -7.23 -13.40
CA THR A 29 9.13 -6.88 -13.01
C THR A 29 9.18 -5.52 -12.33
N VAL A 30 8.48 -4.52 -12.87
CA VAL A 30 8.39 -3.19 -12.26
C VAL A 30 7.75 -3.28 -10.87
N ILE A 31 6.63 -3.99 -10.75
CA ILE A 31 5.95 -4.20 -9.46
C ILE A 31 6.88 -4.87 -8.44
N LEU A 32 7.63 -5.90 -8.86
CA LEU A 32 8.59 -6.59 -7.99
C LEU A 32 9.68 -5.63 -7.49
N ILE A 33 10.31 -4.89 -8.39
CA ILE A 33 11.36 -3.91 -8.04
C ILE A 33 10.81 -2.84 -7.10
N SER A 34 9.61 -2.31 -7.37
CA SER A 34 8.97 -1.31 -6.52
C SER A 34 8.69 -1.83 -5.11
N ASN A 35 8.24 -3.09 -4.96
CA ASN A 35 8.02 -3.70 -3.64
C ASN A 35 9.33 -3.91 -2.89
N ILE A 36 10.39 -4.37 -3.55
CA ILE A 36 11.72 -4.54 -2.93
C ILE A 36 12.29 -3.19 -2.48
N ALA A 37 12.22 -2.17 -3.33
CA ALA A 37 12.68 -0.83 -2.98
C ALA A 37 11.90 -0.25 -1.79
N SER A 38 10.57 -0.43 -1.78
CA SER A 38 9.69 0.02 -0.69
C SER A 38 10.00 -0.71 0.63
N LEU A 39 10.29 -2.02 0.56
CA LEU A 39 10.71 -2.83 1.70
C LEU A 39 11.99 -2.27 2.35
N PHE A 40 13.03 -2.02 1.55
CA PHE A 40 14.28 -1.44 2.04
C PHE A 40 14.09 -0.03 2.60
N GLY A 41 13.29 0.81 1.94
CA GLY A 41 12.97 2.15 2.43
C GLY A 41 12.26 2.12 3.78
N ALA A 42 11.27 1.25 3.96
CA ALA A 42 10.56 1.11 5.22
C ALA A 42 11.45 0.54 6.34
N LEU A 43 12.30 -0.44 6.04
CA LEU A 43 13.29 -0.98 6.98
C LEU A 43 14.28 0.10 7.44
N TYR A 44 14.81 0.89 6.50
CA TYR A 44 15.72 1.98 6.79
C TYR A 44 15.09 2.98 7.79
N ILE A 45 13.86 3.42 7.54
CA ILE A 45 13.14 4.31 8.46
C ILE A 45 12.99 3.66 9.84
N LEU A 46 12.57 2.39 9.91
CA LEU A 46 12.36 1.69 11.18
C LEU A 46 13.64 1.56 12.00
N ILE A 47 14.77 1.25 11.35
CA ILE A 47 16.09 1.17 11.98
C ILE A 47 16.47 2.54 12.54
N HIS A 48 16.27 3.61 11.77
CA HIS A 48 16.56 4.98 12.22
C HIS A 48 15.72 5.39 13.43
N ILE A 49 14.42 5.07 13.43
CA ILE A 49 13.54 5.31 14.60
C ILE A 49 14.05 4.53 15.81
N GLY A 50 14.44 3.26 15.62
CA GLY A 50 15.03 2.43 16.69
C GLY A 50 16.29 3.06 17.28
N ILE A 51 17.23 3.52 16.44
CA ILE A 51 18.46 4.18 16.90
C ILE A 51 18.14 5.46 17.69
N ILE A 52 17.20 6.27 17.22
CA ILE A 52 16.75 7.49 17.91
C ILE A 52 16.15 7.12 19.27
N TYR A 53 15.30 6.09 19.32
CA TYR A 53 14.65 5.64 20.55
C TYR A 53 15.67 5.25 21.64
N PHE A 54 16.76 4.57 21.26
CA PHE A 54 17.81 4.18 22.20
C PHE A 54 18.75 5.33 22.61
N LYS A 55 18.90 6.36 21.77
CA LYS A 55 19.80 7.50 22.04
C LYS A 55 19.14 8.65 22.79
N VAL A 56 17.81 8.80 22.71
CA VAL A 56 17.09 9.93 23.31
C VAL A 56 16.73 9.64 24.79
N PRO A 57 17.15 10.49 25.74
CA PRO A 57 16.77 10.36 27.15
C PRO A 57 15.25 10.33 27.33
N GLU A 58 14.79 9.53 28.30
CA GLU A 58 13.37 9.24 28.54
C GLU A 58 12.47 10.49 28.67
N LYS A 59 13.00 11.58 29.24
CA LYS A 59 12.31 12.87 29.37
C LYS A 59 11.96 13.58 28.04
N HIS A 60 12.56 13.17 26.92
CA HIS A 60 12.29 13.73 25.59
C HIS A 60 11.48 12.77 24.69
N ARG A 61 10.92 11.68 25.24
CA ARG A 61 10.06 10.73 24.53
C ARG A 61 8.68 11.29 24.15
N VAL A 62 8.41 12.60 24.25
CA VAL A 62 7.26 13.20 23.56
C VAL A 62 7.35 13.00 22.04
N PHE A 63 8.58 12.91 21.51
CA PHE A 63 8.88 12.41 20.16
C PHE A 63 8.35 10.98 19.89
N SER A 64 8.03 10.17 20.91
CA SER A 64 7.68 8.76 20.75
C SER A 64 6.35 8.51 20.01
N LYS A 65 5.41 9.46 20.01
CA LYS A 65 4.04 9.18 19.54
C LYS A 65 3.86 9.34 18.03
N HIS A 66 4.45 10.36 17.41
CA HIS A 66 4.48 10.43 15.94
C HIS A 66 5.33 9.29 15.36
N HIS A 67 6.44 8.97 16.04
CA HIS A 67 7.29 7.83 15.69
C HIS A 67 6.55 6.50 15.86
N HIS A 68 5.61 6.38 16.79
CA HIS A 68 4.75 5.18 16.91
C HIS A 68 3.89 4.99 15.67
N THR A 69 3.13 6.01 15.25
CA THR A 69 2.28 5.91 14.06
C THR A 69 3.10 5.70 12.78
N LEU A 70 4.27 6.35 12.67
CA LEU A 70 5.19 6.15 11.56
C LEU A 70 5.79 4.73 11.56
N SER A 71 6.18 4.21 12.73
CA SER A 71 6.65 2.84 12.88
C SER A 71 5.59 1.83 12.45
N MET A 72 4.33 2.02 12.86
CA MET A 72 3.23 1.12 12.48
C MET A 72 2.93 1.17 10.98
N TYR A 73 3.03 2.35 10.36
CA TYR A 73 2.99 2.49 8.90
C TYR A 73 4.13 1.71 8.24
N CYS A 74 5.38 1.89 8.68
CA CYS A 74 6.53 1.18 8.13
C CYS A 74 6.43 -0.35 8.32
N VAL A 75 5.98 -0.83 9.48
CA VAL A 75 5.71 -2.26 9.73
C VAL A 75 4.66 -2.78 8.75
N SER A 76 3.57 -2.04 8.54
CA SER A 76 2.53 -2.41 7.58
C SER A 76 3.09 -2.46 6.15
N CYS A 77 3.93 -1.51 5.76
CA CYS A 77 4.61 -1.52 4.46
C CYS A 77 5.54 -2.73 4.30
N ILE A 78 6.34 -3.06 5.33
CA ILE A 78 7.25 -4.22 5.32
C ILE A 78 6.46 -5.51 5.12
N ILE A 79 5.39 -5.72 5.90
CA ILE A 79 4.54 -6.91 5.80
C ILE A 79 3.91 -6.98 4.40
N THR A 80 3.33 -5.88 3.93
CA THR A 80 2.69 -5.79 2.60
C THR A 80 3.67 -6.13 1.49
N CYS A 81 4.81 -5.45 1.44
CA CYS A 81 5.81 -5.64 0.39
C CYS A 81 6.39 -7.06 0.44
N SER A 82 6.66 -7.61 1.63
CA SER A 82 7.18 -8.98 1.77
C SER A 82 6.19 -10.01 1.22
N VAL A 83 4.91 -9.88 1.56
CA VAL A 83 3.85 -10.76 1.06
C VAL A 83 3.69 -10.64 -0.46
N LEU A 84 3.76 -9.43 -1.02
CA LEU A 84 3.68 -9.22 -2.47
C LEU A 84 4.89 -9.78 -3.23
N VAL A 85 6.09 -9.68 -2.66
CA VAL A 85 7.29 -10.32 -3.21
C VAL A 85 7.16 -11.84 -3.17
N ILE A 86 6.58 -12.42 -2.12
CA ILE A 86 6.33 -13.86 -2.07
C ILE A 86 5.33 -14.25 -3.17
N PHE A 87 4.18 -13.57 -3.26
CA PHE A 87 3.18 -13.90 -4.27
C PHE A 87 3.63 -13.68 -5.71
N SER A 88 4.57 -12.77 -5.98
CA SER A 88 5.11 -12.59 -7.33
C SER A 88 5.95 -13.78 -7.82
N THR A 89 6.40 -14.64 -6.90
CA THR A 89 7.11 -15.89 -7.22
C THR A 89 6.18 -17.08 -7.44
N LEU A 90 4.88 -16.93 -7.17
CA LEU A 90 3.90 -18.01 -7.26
C LEU A 90 3.08 -17.92 -8.54
N ASP A 91 2.72 -19.07 -9.12
CA ASP A 91 1.88 -19.14 -10.32
C ASP A 91 0.39 -18.98 -9.98
N THR A 92 0.00 -17.76 -9.65
CA THR A 92 -1.38 -17.41 -9.31
C THR A 92 -2.28 -17.18 -10.54
N LYS A 93 -1.69 -17.20 -11.74
CA LYS A 93 -2.41 -17.09 -13.01
C LYS A 93 -3.03 -18.43 -13.44
N ASN A 94 -2.42 -19.55 -13.05
CA ASN A 94 -2.94 -20.87 -13.38
C ASN A 94 -4.35 -21.07 -12.77
N PRO A 95 -5.37 -21.40 -13.59
CA PRO A 95 -6.73 -21.63 -13.10
C PRO A 95 -6.84 -22.77 -12.07
N GLU A 96 -5.92 -23.74 -12.10
CA GLU A 96 -5.84 -24.81 -11.10
C GLU A 96 -5.50 -24.27 -9.70
N ASN A 97 -4.84 -23.11 -9.64
CA ASN A 97 -4.43 -22.42 -8.41
C ASN A 97 -5.44 -21.34 -7.97
N LEU A 98 -6.74 -21.49 -8.28
CA LEU A 98 -7.78 -20.51 -7.93
C LEU A 98 -7.77 -20.10 -6.45
N ARG A 99 -7.54 -21.06 -5.53
CA ARG A 99 -7.47 -20.76 -4.09
C ARG A 99 -6.32 -19.83 -3.75
N LEU A 100 -5.17 -20.02 -4.40
CA LEU A 100 -4.00 -19.18 -4.22
C LEU A 100 -4.24 -17.78 -4.79
N CYS A 101 -4.95 -17.69 -5.92
CA CYS A 101 -5.38 -16.42 -6.49
C CYS A 101 -6.31 -15.65 -5.54
N ILE A 102 -7.31 -16.33 -4.96
CA ILE A 102 -8.21 -15.73 -3.97
C ILE A 102 -7.44 -15.26 -2.75
N ALA A 103 -6.52 -16.09 -2.22
CA ALA A 103 -5.68 -15.75 -1.08
C ALA A 103 -4.78 -14.54 -1.36
N GLN A 104 -4.13 -14.49 -2.53
CA GLN A 104 -3.33 -13.35 -2.96
C GLN A 104 -4.19 -12.08 -3.01
N GLY A 105 -5.31 -12.10 -3.73
CA GLY A 105 -6.13 -10.90 -3.91
C GLY A 105 -6.73 -10.40 -2.61
N ALA A 106 -7.12 -11.32 -1.72
CA ALA A 106 -7.64 -11.00 -0.40
C ALA A 106 -6.55 -10.37 0.49
N LEU A 107 -5.42 -11.06 0.62
CA LEU A 107 -4.35 -10.63 1.51
C LEU A 107 -3.71 -9.32 1.01
N GLN A 108 -3.50 -9.18 -0.30
CA GLN A 108 -3.03 -7.94 -0.90
C GLN A 108 -4.00 -6.78 -0.64
N THR A 109 -5.31 -6.99 -0.77
CA THR A 109 -6.31 -5.93 -0.53
C THR A 109 -6.29 -5.51 0.93
N LEU A 110 -6.31 -6.47 1.86
CA LEU A 110 -6.26 -6.22 3.29
C LEU A 110 -4.99 -5.47 3.71
N LEU A 111 -3.83 -5.94 3.28
CA LEU A 111 -2.53 -5.36 3.64
C LEU A 111 -2.36 -3.94 3.09
N ASN A 112 -2.78 -3.70 1.83
CA ASN A 112 -2.77 -2.35 1.28
C ASN A 112 -3.73 -1.40 2.02
N MET A 113 -4.89 -1.89 2.47
CA MET A 113 -5.76 -1.09 3.32
C MET A 113 -5.07 -0.76 4.66
N PHE A 114 -4.39 -1.71 5.32
CA PHE A 114 -3.61 -1.40 6.53
C PHE A 114 -2.60 -0.27 6.30
N VAL A 115 -1.85 -0.32 5.19
CA VAL A 115 -0.90 0.73 4.80
C VAL A 115 -1.60 2.08 4.62
N ASN A 116 -2.71 2.12 3.88
CA ASN A 116 -3.47 3.35 3.63
C ASN A 116 -4.03 3.96 4.92
N PHE A 117 -4.61 3.15 5.81
CA PHE A 117 -5.16 3.63 7.07
C PHE A 117 -4.07 4.10 8.02
N TRP A 118 -2.96 3.36 8.15
CA TRP A 118 -1.83 3.81 8.97
C TRP A 118 -1.18 5.09 8.45
N SER A 119 -1.06 5.24 7.12
CA SER A 119 -0.61 6.50 6.49
C SER A 119 -1.52 7.67 6.86
N THR A 120 -2.83 7.44 6.81
CA THR A 120 -3.85 8.44 7.19
C THR A 120 -3.74 8.82 8.66
N MET A 121 -3.61 7.84 9.57
CA MET A 121 -3.44 8.09 11.00
C MET A 121 -2.13 8.80 11.32
N PHE A 122 -1.04 8.47 10.64
CA PHE A 122 0.24 9.17 10.80
C PHE A 122 0.10 10.66 10.48
N ILE A 123 -0.56 11.00 9.36
CA ILE A 123 -0.74 12.38 8.93
C ILE A 123 -1.68 13.14 9.87
N LEU A 124 -2.79 12.51 10.28
CA LEU A 124 -3.68 13.09 11.29
C LEU A 124 -2.94 13.38 12.60
N ASN A 125 -2.09 12.46 13.04
CA ASN A 125 -1.30 12.63 14.26
C ASN A 125 -0.32 13.81 14.14
N VAL A 126 0.35 13.96 12.98
CA VAL A 126 1.21 15.12 12.70
C VAL A 126 0.42 16.42 12.69
N LEU A 127 -0.73 16.43 12.02
CA LEU A 127 -1.60 17.62 11.94
C LEU A 127 -2.09 18.07 13.31
N ILE A 128 -2.56 17.12 14.13
CA ILE A 128 -2.99 17.36 15.52
C ILE A 128 -1.84 17.95 16.32
N GLN A 129 -0.63 17.41 16.19
CA GLN A 129 0.55 17.90 16.92
C GLN A 129 0.92 19.34 16.54
N ILE A 130 0.91 19.66 15.24
CA ILE A 130 1.29 20.99 14.74
C ILE A 130 0.21 22.03 15.06
N ILE A 131 -1.06 21.75 14.77
CA ILE A 131 -2.15 22.74 14.91
C ILE A 131 -2.53 22.93 16.38
N LEU A 132 -2.70 21.84 17.13
CA LEU A 132 -3.26 21.92 18.47
C LEU A 132 -2.18 22.14 19.55
N SER A 133 -0.90 22.25 19.17
CA SER A 133 0.21 22.47 20.11
C SER A 133 0.12 21.52 21.31
N TRP A 134 0.03 20.22 21.01
CA TRP A 134 -0.53 19.19 21.89
C TRP A 134 0.09 19.11 23.30
N GLY A 135 1.28 19.69 23.49
CA GLY A 135 1.92 19.92 24.79
C GLY A 135 1.12 20.78 25.78
N SER A 136 0.04 21.47 25.37
CA SER A 136 -0.83 22.23 26.28
C SER A 136 -2.22 21.63 26.54
N TRP A 137 -2.67 20.62 25.76
CA TRP A 137 -4.05 20.07 25.84
C TRP A 137 -4.14 18.57 26.13
N GLY A 138 -3.11 17.77 25.81
CA GLY A 138 -3.16 16.31 25.89
C GLY A 138 -2.62 15.77 27.21
N GLY A 139 -3.49 15.41 28.14
CA GLY A 139 -3.09 14.56 29.27
C GLY A 139 -2.84 13.11 28.82
N GLU A 140 -2.06 12.36 29.59
CA GLU A 140 -1.66 10.96 29.29
C GLU A 140 -2.84 10.06 28.89
N LYS A 141 -4.01 10.25 29.53
CA LYS A 141 -5.24 9.50 29.21
C LYS A 141 -5.78 9.76 27.81
N VAL A 142 -5.77 11.02 27.36
CA VAL A 142 -6.26 11.40 26.02
C VAL A 142 -5.38 10.77 24.95
N ASP A 143 -4.08 10.73 25.21
CA ASP A 143 -3.10 10.16 24.29
C ASP A 143 -3.25 8.64 24.19
N ALA A 144 -3.47 7.95 25.31
CA ALA A 144 -3.73 6.51 25.32
C ALA A 144 -5.00 6.15 24.52
N ILE A 145 -6.06 6.95 24.66
CA ILE A 145 -7.31 6.77 23.90
C ILE A 145 -7.07 6.97 22.41
N LEU A 146 -6.33 8.01 22.01
CA LEU A 146 -6.04 8.26 20.59
C LEU A 146 -5.19 7.16 19.97
N VAL A 147 -4.18 6.66 20.68
CA VAL A 147 -3.40 5.51 20.23
C VAL A 147 -4.30 4.29 20.06
N LEU A 148 -5.21 4.02 20.99
CA LEU A 148 -6.19 2.93 20.86
C LEU A 148 -7.07 3.11 19.61
N ILE A 149 -7.60 4.32 19.39
CA ILE A 149 -8.40 4.64 18.20
C ILE A 149 -7.60 4.37 16.93
N TYR A 150 -6.34 4.79 16.85
CA TYR A 150 -5.49 4.55 15.68
C TYR A 150 -5.34 3.06 15.36
N HIS A 151 -5.14 2.21 16.38
CA HIS A 151 -5.05 0.77 16.17
C HIS A 151 -6.38 0.16 15.76
N VAL A 152 -7.47 0.51 16.44
CA VAL A 152 -8.81 -0.02 16.13
C VAL A 152 -9.22 0.36 14.72
N VAL A 153 -9.00 1.61 14.31
CA VAL A 153 -9.36 2.09 12.97
C VAL A 153 -8.45 1.46 11.92
N SER A 154 -7.13 1.42 12.14
CA SER A 154 -6.18 0.97 11.12
C SER A 154 -6.13 -0.54 10.94
N TRP A 155 -6.43 -1.33 11.98
CA TRP A 155 -6.50 -2.78 11.86
C TRP A 155 -7.93 -3.29 11.75
N GLY A 156 -8.85 -2.75 12.54
CA GLY A 156 -10.24 -3.23 12.61
C GLY A 156 -11.01 -2.94 11.33
N THR A 157 -10.96 -1.70 10.83
CA THR A 157 -11.73 -1.31 9.62
C THR A 157 -11.36 -2.17 8.42
N PRO A 158 -10.08 -2.36 8.07
CA PRO A 158 -9.72 -3.19 6.93
C PRO A 158 -10.11 -4.67 7.09
N VAL A 159 -10.02 -5.22 8.31
CA VAL A 159 -10.48 -6.60 8.58
C VAL A 159 -11.97 -6.73 8.31
N VAL A 160 -12.80 -5.82 8.83
CA VAL A 160 -14.26 -5.83 8.59
C VAL A 160 -14.58 -5.72 7.10
N LEU A 161 -13.94 -4.78 6.41
CA LEU A 161 -14.12 -4.58 4.97
C LEU A 161 -13.71 -5.83 4.16
N MET A 162 -12.62 -6.49 4.55
CA MET A 162 -12.16 -7.72 3.91
C MET A 162 -13.10 -8.89 4.18
N THR A 163 -13.66 -9.01 5.39
CA THR A 163 -14.68 -10.03 5.69
C THR A 163 -15.90 -9.86 4.79
N ILE A 164 -16.39 -8.62 4.62
CA ILE A 164 -17.50 -8.33 3.70
C ILE A 164 -17.15 -8.77 2.27
N LEU A 165 -15.94 -8.49 1.80
CA LEU A 165 -15.49 -8.89 0.47
C LEU A 165 -15.49 -10.42 0.29
N LEU A 166 -15.01 -11.18 1.29
CA LEU A 166 -14.93 -12.64 1.24
C LEU A 166 -16.29 -13.35 1.32
N THR A 167 -17.33 -12.69 1.82
CA THR A 167 -18.69 -13.28 1.85
C THR A 167 -19.31 -13.40 0.45
N ARG A 168 -18.73 -12.76 -0.57
CA ARG A 168 -19.24 -12.76 -1.94
C ARG A 168 -18.37 -13.65 -2.85
N PRO A 169 -18.83 -14.86 -3.22
CA PRO A 169 -18.06 -15.76 -4.07
C PRO A 169 -17.85 -15.15 -5.47
N GLY A 170 -16.70 -15.43 -6.07
CA GLY A 170 -16.37 -14.96 -7.42
C GLY A 170 -15.97 -13.49 -7.53
N VAL A 171 -15.94 -12.73 -6.43
CA VAL A 171 -15.52 -11.33 -6.46
C VAL A 171 -14.01 -11.18 -6.67
N ILE A 172 -13.19 -12.10 -6.17
CA ILE A 172 -11.74 -12.08 -6.42
C ILE A 172 -11.42 -12.99 -7.62
N ALA A 173 -10.73 -12.43 -8.60
CA ALA A 173 -10.30 -13.13 -9.82
C ALA A 173 -8.99 -12.54 -10.36
N TYR A 174 -8.40 -13.22 -11.34
CA TYR A 174 -7.23 -12.69 -12.05
C TYR A 174 -7.65 -11.46 -12.88
N SER A 175 -7.10 -10.28 -12.57
CA SER A 175 -7.50 -9.01 -13.17
C SER A 175 -6.27 -8.16 -13.54
N GLY A 176 -5.89 -8.16 -14.81
CA GLY A 176 -4.93 -7.20 -15.37
C GLY A 176 -3.45 -7.45 -15.06
N GLY A 177 -3.12 -8.54 -14.35
CA GLY A 177 -1.73 -8.95 -14.07
C GLY A 177 -1.54 -9.63 -12.71
N TRP A 178 -2.48 -9.47 -11.79
CA TRP A 178 -2.50 -10.10 -10.48
C TRP A 178 -3.94 -10.44 -10.08
N CYS A 179 -4.09 -11.18 -8.99
CA CYS A 179 -5.39 -11.51 -8.43
C CYS A 179 -5.92 -10.34 -7.60
N TRP A 180 -7.13 -9.89 -7.91
CA TRP A 180 -7.76 -8.76 -7.24
C TRP A 180 -9.29 -8.80 -7.39
N ILE A 181 -9.99 -7.77 -6.86
CA ILE A 181 -11.43 -7.59 -7.07
C ILE A 181 -11.70 -7.57 -8.58
N SER A 182 -12.61 -8.40 -9.10
CA SER A 182 -12.91 -8.50 -10.54
C SER A 182 -13.36 -7.15 -11.09
N LYS A 183 -13.12 -6.96 -12.39
CA LYS A 183 -13.55 -5.77 -13.13
C LYS A 183 -15.07 -5.64 -13.20
N ASP A 184 -15.77 -6.75 -12.98
CA ASP A 184 -17.24 -6.82 -13.01
C ASP A 184 -17.88 -6.24 -11.74
N TYR A 185 -17.09 -5.90 -10.72
CA TYR A 185 -17.55 -5.27 -9.47
C TYR A 185 -16.87 -3.90 -9.24
N PRO A 186 -17.08 -2.90 -10.11
CA PRO A 186 -16.46 -1.59 -10.00
C PRO A 186 -16.84 -0.86 -8.70
N GLU A 187 -18.06 -1.06 -8.20
CA GLU A 187 -18.54 -0.51 -6.93
C GLU A 187 -17.75 -1.03 -5.74
N LEU A 188 -17.36 -2.31 -5.74
CA LEU A 188 -16.54 -2.90 -4.69
C LEU A 188 -15.09 -2.39 -4.78
N ARG A 189 -14.54 -2.25 -5.99
CA ARG A 189 -13.22 -1.61 -6.17
C ARG A 189 -13.20 -0.21 -5.62
N PHE A 190 -14.25 0.57 -5.90
CA PHE A 190 -14.35 1.93 -5.40
C PHE A 190 -14.56 1.96 -3.87
N GLY A 191 -15.58 1.29 -3.36
CA GLY A 191 -15.94 1.35 -1.94
C GLY A 191 -14.91 0.73 -0.99
N LEU A 192 -14.17 -0.27 -1.44
CA LEU A 192 -13.18 -0.96 -0.60
C LEU A 192 -11.77 -0.42 -0.78
N PHE A 193 -11.42 0.09 -1.98
CA PHE A 193 -10.04 0.47 -2.26
C PHE A 193 -9.91 1.93 -2.68
N TYR A 194 -10.43 2.31 -3.85
CA TYR A 194 -10.15 3.62 -4.42
C TYR A 194 -10.72 4.77 -3.59
N GLY A 195 -11.93 4.63 -3.03
CA GLY A 195 -12.56 5.66 -2.21
C GLY A 195 -11.72 6.00 -0.98
N TRP A 196 -11.22 4.98 -0.28
CA TRP A 196 -10.33 5.17 0.87
C TRP A 196 -8.97 5.74 0.48
N ALA A 197 -8.39 5.29 -0.64
CA ALA A 197 -7.13 5.85 -1.15
C ALA A 197 -7.27 7.34 -1.52
N ILE A 198 -8.36 7.71 -2.19
CA ILE A 198 -8.68 9.10 -2.54
C ILE A 198 -8.91 9.93 -1.29
N ALA A 199 -9.72 9.45 -0.34
CA ALA A 199 -9.98 10.16 0.92
C ALA A 199 -8.68 10.38 1.71
N GLY A 200 -7.84 9.33 1.80
CA GLY A 200 -6.51 9.42 2.39
C GLY A 200 -5.67 10.48 1.69
N PHE A 201 -5.52 10.41 0.36
CA PHE A 201 -4.77 11.37 -0.44
C PHE A 201 -5.23 12.82 -0.23
N LEU A 202 -6.54 13.06 -0.28
CA LEU A 202 -7.11 14.40 -0.06
C LEU A 202 -6.78 14.91 1.34
N LEU A 203 -6.84 14.05 2.36
CA LEU A 203 -6.45 14.43 3.72
C LEU A 203 -4.96 14.79 3.82
N GLN A 204 -4.08 14.08 3.12
CA GLN A 204 -2.64 14.41 3.07
C GLN A 204 -2.44 15.79 2.45
N PHE A 205 -3.08 16.02 1.31
CA PHE A 205 -3.00 17.28 0.60
C PHE A 205 -3.51 18.47 1.44
N LEU A 206 -4.67 18.30 2.08
CA LEU A 206 -5.22 19.30 2.99
C LEU A 206 -4.30 19.56 4.19
N SER A 207 -3.72 18.51 4.76
CA SER A 207 -2.79 18.63 5.89
C SER A 207 -1.55 19.44 5.51
N LEU A 208 -0.98 19.20 4.32
CA LEU A 208 0.15 19.98 3.82
C LEU A 208 -0.20 21.46 3.67
N ILE A 209 -1.37 21.78 3.09
CA ILE A 209 -1.82 23.18 2.95
C ILE A 209 -1.94 23.84 4.33
N LEU A 210 -2.51 23.14 5.31
CA LEU A 210 -2.69 23.68 6.67
C LEU A 210 -1.35 23.91 7.37
N ILE A 211 -0.38 23.01 7.21
CA ILE A 211 0.97 23.15 7.78
C ILE A 211 1.67 24.38 7.19
N VAL A 212 1.72 24.49 5.87
CA VAL A 212 2.36 25.63 5.18
C VAL A 212 1.70 26.96 5.59
N LYS A 213 0.36 26.99 5.67
CA LYS A 213 -0.37 28.18 6.09
C LYS A 213 -0.08 28.55 7.54
N ASN A 214 0.09 27.56 8.42
CA ASN A 214 0.42 27.81 9.83
C ASN A 214 1.81 28.43 9.97
N GLU A 215 2.81 27.91 9.25
CA GLU A 215 4.18 28.45 9.23
C GLU A 215 4.23 29.89 8.68
N SER A 216 3.41 30.23 7.68
CA SER A 216 3.38 31.60 7.15
C SER A 216 2.86 32.67 8.14
N ARG A 217 2.25 32.25 9.27
CA ARG A 217 1.66 33.14 10.27
C ARG A 217 2.53 33.30 11.53
N SER A 218 3.49 32.41 11.76
CA SER A 218 4.44 32.45 12.87
C SER A 218 5.67 33.26 12.53
#